data_AF-A0A914KCW3-F1
#
_entry.id   AF-A0A914KCW3-F1
#
_cell.length_a   1.000
_cell.length_b   1.000
_cell.length_c   1.000
_cell.angle_alpha   90.00
_cell.angle_beta   90.00
_cell.angle_gamma   90.00
#
_symmetry.space_group_name_H-M   'P 1'
#
loop_
_entity.id
_entity.type
_entity.pdbx_description
1 polymer ?
#
loop_
_entity_poly.entity_id
_entity_poly.type
_entity_poly.pdbx_seq_one_letter_code
_entity_poly.pdbx_strand_id
1 'polypeptide(L)'
;MVFPNGPFIRPHPIIWRIVFGLSVMYVLLLQFTLFQTYDNVKSALTWLDPEGLGMKKLKEKEYAVDCWNVSLERIWSYMDIFAVGHFLGWAMKALLIRHSIICWYISISWELTEVLFAHLLPNFQECWWDAIFLDVIICNGLGIWFGLLVCRLLEMRTFHWESIKNIRTTRGKFKRAVLQFTPESWIKVDCK
;
A
#
# COMPACT_ATOMS: atom_id res chain seq x y z
N MET A 1 4.92 -12.58 27.48
CA MET A 1 3.81 -11.85 26.82
C MET A 1 2.81 -12.86 26.27
N VAL A 2 1.62 -13.00 26.87
CA VAL A 2 0.55 -13.83 26.30
C VAL A 2 -0.33 -12.91 25.46
N PHE A 3 -0.02 -12.79 24.17
CA PHE A 3 -0.86 -12.03 23.26
C PHE A 3 -2.19 -12.77 23.00
N PRO A 4 -3.33 -12.07 22.99
CA PRO A 4 -4.62 -12.69 22.68
C PRO A 4 -4.65 -13.21 21.25
N ASN A 5 -5.51 -14.20 20.98
CA ASN A 5 -5.72 -14.67 19.61
C ASN A 5 -6.36 -13.56 18.78
N GLY A 6 -5.73 -13.25 17.64
CA GLY A 6 -6.31 -12.36 16.63
C GLY A 6 -7.40 -13.06 15.80
N PRO A 7 -8.04 -12.34 14.87
CA PRO A 7 -9.10 -12.88 14.01
C PRO A 7 -8.60 -13.93 13.01
N PHE A 8 -7.29 -14.04 12.83
CA PHE A 8 -6.67 -15.01 11.92
C PHE A 8 -6.36 -16.32 12.63
N ILE A 9 -6.90 -17.42 12.09
CA ILE A 9 -6.78 -18.77 12.68
C ILE A 9 -5.75 -19.62 11.93
N ARG A 10 -5.56 -19.40 10.62
CA ARG A 10 -4.71 -20.21 9.72
C ARG A 10 -3.55 -19.38 9.15
N PRO A 11 -2.35 -19.94 8.89
CA PRO A 11 -2.02 -21.36 8.96
C PRO A 11 -1.92 -21.91 10.39
N HIS A 12 -1.39 -21.16 11.36
CA HIS A 12 -1.46 -21.48 12.79
C HIS A 12 -1.51 -20.20 13.65
N PRO A 13 -2.27 -20.15 14.77
CA PRO A 13 -2.37 -18.95 15.60
C PRO A 13 -1.02 -18.43 16.12
N ILE A 14 -0.04 -19.31 16.32
CA ILE A 14 1.31 -18.92 16.77
C ILE A 14 1.99 -17.98 15.78
N ILE A 15 1.79 -18.19 14.48
CA ILE A 15 2.39 -17.36 13.42
C ILE A 15 1.84 -15.94 13.55
N TRP A 16 0.52 -15.80 13.71
CA TRP A 16 -0.12 -14.51 13.88
C TRP A 16 0.27 -13.80 15.18
N ARG A 17 0.49 -14.55 16.26
CA ARG A 17 1.01 -13.98 17.51
C ARG A 17 2.44 -13.47 17.36
N ILE A 18 3.30 -14.19 16.63
CA ILE A 18 4.67 -13.74 16.32
C ILE A 18 4.62 -12.49 15.45
N VAL A 19 3.84 -12.50 14.36
CA VAL A 19 3.68 -11.34 13.47
C VAL A 19 3.18 -10.12 14.25
N PHE A 20 2.18 -10.29 15.12
CA PHE A 20 1.68 -9.22 15.97
C PHE A 20 2.76 -8.71 16.94
N GLY A 21 3.47 -9.60 17.62
CA GLY A 21 4.55 -9.23 18.53
C GLY A 21 5.67 -8.46 17.83
N LEU A 22 6.11 -8.93 16.65
CA LEU A 22 7.08 -8.24 15.81
C LEU A 22 6.57 -6.86 15.36
N SER A 23 5.29 -6.74 15.00
CA SER A 23 4.68 -5.47 14.61
C SER A 23 4.66 -4.47 15.77
N VAL A 24 4.30 -4.92 16.98
CA VAL A 24 4.32 -4.07 18.18
C VAL A 24 5.74 -3.62 18.50
N MET A 25 6.71 -4.54 18.49
CA MET A 25 8.11 -4.19 18.70
C MET A 25 8.62 -3.20 17.66
N TYR A 26 8.28 -3.41 16.38
CA TYR A 26 8.66 -2.51 15.30
C TYR A 26 8.09 -1.10 15.52
N VAL A 27 6.81 -0.96 15.87
CA VAL A 27 6.19 0.33 16.17
C VAL A 27 6.83 1.00 17.39
N LEU A 28 7.14 0.26 18.45
CA LEU A 28 7.83 0.80 19.63
C LEU A 28 9.24 1.29 19.28
N LEU A 29 9.98 0.55 18.45
CA LEU A 29 11.28 0.98 17.94
C LEU A 29 11.17 2.26 17.12
N LEU A 30 10.22 2.33 16.18
CA LEU A 30 9.98 3.55 15.39
C LEU A 30 9.64 4.75 16.27
N GLN A 31 8.77 4.56 17.28
CA GLN A 31 8.42 5.62 18.23
C GLN A 31 9.64 6.09 19.02
N PHE A 32 10.50 5.17 19.46
CA PHE A 32 11.76 5.51 20.12
C PHE A 32 12.71 6.26 19.18
N THR A 33 12.89 5.79 17.94
CA THR A 33 13.71 6.41 16.90
C THR A 33 13.25 7.83 16.57
N LEU A 34 11.94 8.08 16.60
CA LEU A 34 11.37 9.43 16.37
C LEU A 34 11.89 10.47 17.37
N PHE A 35 12.23 10.05 18.59
CA PHE A 35 12.79 10.92 19.63
C PHE A 35 14.33 10.98 19.63
N GLN A 36 15.00 10.27 18.71
CA GLN A 36 16.46 10.32 18.57
C GLN A 36 16.90 11.40 17.59
N THR A 37 18.10 11.93 17.77
CA THR A 37 18.73 12.82 16.80
C THR A 37 19.21 12.02 15.57
N TYR A 38 19.30 12.69 14.43
CA TYR A 38 19.83 12.09 13.20
C TYR A 38 21.20 11.44 13.44
N ASP A 39 22.11 12.11 14.16
CA ASP A 39 23.46 11.59 14.43
C ASP A 39 23.45 10.32 15.28
N ASN A 40 22.56 10.23 16.28
CA ASN A 40 22.42 9.05 17.11
C ASN A 40 21.90 7.86 16.30
N VAL A 41 20.85 8.09 15.51
CA VAL A 41 20.29 7.07 14.62
C VAL A 41 21.33 6.63 13.61
N LYS A 42 22.03 7.57 12.98
CA LYS A 42 23.06 7.27 11.99
C LYS A 42 24.22 6.48 12.59
N SER A 43 24.65 6.82 13.80
CA SER A 43 25.70 6.08 14.52
C SER A 43 25.27 4.64 14.80
N ALA A 44 24.03 4.43 15.27
CA ALA A 44 23.49 3.09 15.51
C ALA A 44 23.37 2.26 14.21
N LEU A 45 22.90 2.89 13.13
CA LEU A 45 22.83 2.25 11.80
C LEU A 45 24.21 1.91 11.25
N THR A 46 25.19 2.80 11.43
CA THR A 46 26.60 2.58 11.03
C THR A 46 27.24 1.46 11.84
N TRP A 47 26.88 1.31 13.12
CA TRP A 47 27.35 0.19 13.94
C TRP A 47 26.77 -1.15 13.47
N LEU A 48 25.51 -1.17 13.01
CA LEU A 48 24.84 -2.37 12.53
C LEU A 48 25.36 -2.83 11.15
N ASP A 49 25.53 -1.88 10.23
CA ASP A 49 26.07 -2.12 8.89
C ASP A 49 26.91 -0.91 8.46
N PRO A 50 28.24 -0.97 8.67
CA PRO A 50 29.14 0.14 8.34
C PRO A 50 29.23 0.44 6.85
N GLU A 51 29.06 -0.57 5.99
CA GLU A 51 29.29 -0.45 4.54
C GLU A 51 28.04 0.06 3.80
N GLY A 52 26.85 -0.46 4.14
CA GLY A 52 25.60 0.00 3.54
C GLY A 52 24.96 1.14 4.34
N LEU A 53 24.44 0.82 5.53
CA LEU A 53 23.70 1.76 6.37
C LEU A 53 24.59 2.89 6.95
N GLY A 54 25.91 2.74 6.94
CA GLY A 54 26.88 3.77 7.36
C GLY A 54 27.11 4.90 6.34
N MET A 55 26.71 4.74 5.08
CA MET A 55 26.98 5.72 4.03
C MET A 55 26.32 7.08 4.31
N LYS A 56 27.11 8.18 4.32
CA LYS A 56 26.58 9.54 4.58
C LYS A 56 25.83 10.16 3.40
N LYS A 57 26.07 9.66 2.19
CA LYS A 57 25.34 10.04 0.98
C LYS A 57 24.93 8.77 0.27
N LEU A 58 23.65 8.63 -0.03
CA LEU A 58 23.13 7.52 -0.82
C LEU A 58 23.47 7.76 -2.30
N LYS A 59 23.69 6.67 -3.04
CA LYS A 59 23.80 6.74 -4.49
C LYS A 59 22.39 6.95 -5.04
N GLU A 60 22.03 8.20 -5.26
CA GLU A 60 20.73 8.57 -5.83
C GLU A 60 20.66 8.16 -7.31
N LYS A 61 19.52 7.62 -7.73
CA LYS A 61 19.20 7.38 -9.14
C LYS A 61 18.86 8.71 -9.80
N GLU A 62 19.03 8.83 -11.11
CA GLU A 62 18.56 10.02 -11.83
C GLU A 62 17.02 10.06 -11.81
N TYR A 63 16.45 11.08 -11.17
CA TYR A 63 15.01 11.27 -11.05
C TYR A 63 14.46 12.17 -12.16
N ALA A 64 13.48 11.69 -12.92
CA ALA A 64 12.74 12.41 -13.96
C ALA A 64 13.55 13.24 -14.99
N VAL A 65 14.77 12.81 -15.36
CA VAL A 65 15.58 13.48 -16.39
C VAL A 65 15.10 13.05 -17.79
N ASP A 66 15.05 13.93 -18.80
CA ASP A 66 14.80 13.58 -20.21
C ASP A 66 13.64 12.59 -20.49
N CYS A 67 12.49 12.76 -19.85
CA CYS A 67 11.36 11.82 -19.93
C CYS A 67 10.72 11.67 -21.32
N TRP A 68 11.22 12.36 -22.34
CA TRP A 68 10.79 12.20 -23.73
C TRP A 68 11.58 11.14 -24.48
N ASN A 69 12.78 10.77 -24.00
CA ASN A 69 13.58 9.72 -24.60
C ASN A 69 13.19 8.35 -24.04
N VAL A 70 12.25 7.68 -24.72
CA VAL A 70 11.72 6.35 -24.35
C VAL A 70 12.41 5.27 -25.19
N SER A 71 13.63 4.90 -24.79
CA SER A 71 14.37 3.77 -25.39
C SER A 71 14.14 2.48 -24.60
N LEU A 72 14.32 1.32 -25.24
CA LEU A 72 14.19 0.02 -24.56
C LEU A 72 15.21 -0.17 -23.44
N GLU A 73 16.45 0.25 -23.67
CA GLU A 73 17.51 0.22 -22.65
C GLU A 73 17.12 1.04 -21.43
N ARG A 74 16.49 2.21 -21.68
CA ARG A 74 15.99 3.05 -20.61
C ARG A 74 14.87 2.37 -19.86
N ILE A 75 13.82 1.87 -20.52
CA ILE A 75 12.72 1.16 -19.85
C ILE A 75 13.26 0.01 -18.99
N TRP A 76 14.21 -0.77 -19.52
CA TRP A 76 14.83 -1.86 -18.78
C TRP A 76 15.60 -1.40 -17.53
N SER A 77 16.22 -0.22 -17.56
CA SER A 77 16.89 0.37 -16.39
C SER A 77 15.93 0.84 -15.28
N TYR A 78 14.64 1.00 -15.59
CA TYR A 78 13.59 1.33 -14.62
C TYR A 78 12.87 0.09 -14.07
N MET A 79 13.14 -1.10 -14.61
CA MET A 79 12.68 -2.38 -14.04
C MET A 79 13.51 -2.77 -12.81
N ASP A 80 13.29 -2.06 -11.69
CA ASP A 80 14.00 -2.29 -10.44
C ASP A 80 13.09 -2.90 -9.35
N ILE A 81 13.54 -2.82 -8.09
CA ILE A 81 12.81 -3.36 -6.94
C ILE A 81 11.45 -2.68 -6.75
N PHE A 82 11.29 -1.43 -7.19
CA PHE A 82 10.02 -0.70 -7.11
C PHE A 82 9.00 -1.33 -8.06
N ALA A 83 9.35 -1.62 -9.32
CA ALA A 83 8.46 -2.32 -10.25
C ALA A 83 7.93 -3.67 -9.68
N VAL A 84 8.80 -4.44 -9.03
CA VAL A 84 8.41 -5.68 -8.32
C VAL A 84 7.51 -5.37 -7.12
N GLY A 85 7.83 -4.32 -6.36
CA GLY A 85 7.03 -3.84 -5.24
C GLY A 85 5.61 -3.41 -5.66
N HIS A 86 5.48 -2.72 -6.78
CA HIS A 86 4.21 -2.34 -7.40
C HIS A 86 3.42 -3.61 -7.75
N PHE A 87 4.00 -4.53 -8.53
CA PHE A 87 3.31 -5.78 -8.89
C PHE A 87 2.85 -6.59 -7.67
N LEU A 88 3.76 -6.89 -6.73
CA LEU A 88 3.44 -7.70 -5.55
C LEU A 88 2.49 -6.97 -4.60
N GLY A 89 2.67 -5.67 -4.43
CA GLY A 89 1.82 -4.82 -3.61
C GLY A 89 0.39 -4.81 -4.13
N TRP A 90 0.20 -4.66 -5.44
CA TRP A 90 -1.12 -4.67 -6.07
C TRP A 90 -1.74 -6.05 -6.12
N ALA A 91 -0.96 -7.11 -6.31
CA ALA A 91 -1.43 -8.48 -6.14
C ALA A 91 -1.98 -8.72 -4.73
N MET A 92 -1.25 -8.31 -3.68
CA MET A 92 -1.71 -8.46 -2.30
C MET A 92 -2.95 -7.60 -2.00
N LYS A 93 -2.96 -6.34 -2.44
CA LYS A 93 -4.14 -5.46 -2.29
C LYS A 93 -5.36 -6.05 -2.99
N ALA A 94 -5.20 -6.63 -4.17
CA ALA A 94 -6.27 -7.30 -4.89
C ALA A 94 -6.79 -8.55 -4.17
N LEU A 95 -5.92 -9.34 -3.53
CA LEU A 95 -6.32 -10.48 -2.69
C LEU A 95 -7.15 -10.06 -1.46
N LEU A 96 -6.86 -8.88 -0.92
CA LEU A 96 -7.56 -8.32 0.25
C LEU A 96 -8.90 -7.68 -0.14
N ILE A 97 -8.89 -6.77 -1.12
CA ILE A 97 -10.07 -5.99 -1.53
C ILE A 97 -11.02 -6.83 -2.38
N ARG A 98 -10.48 -7.73 -3.23
CA ARG A 98 -11.24 -8.65 -4.09
C ARG A 98 -12.25 -7.96 -5.02
N HIS A 99 -11.93 -6.73 -5.44
CA HIS A 99 -12.79 -5.95 -6.33
C HIS A 99 -11.98 -5.07 -7.29
N SER A 100 -11.99 -5.43 -8.58
CA SER A 100 -11.11 -4.83 -9.59
C SER A 100 -11.23 -3.31 -9.69
N ILE A 101 -12.46 -2.78 -9.76
CA ILE A 101 -12.68 -1.33 -9.96
C ILE A 101 -12.13 -0.52 -8.78
N ILE A 102 -12.27 -1.03 -7.56
CA ILE A 102 -11.77 -0.34 -6.36
C ILE A 102 -10.25 -0.38 -6.37
N CYS A 103 -9.65 -1.52 -6.71
CA CYS A 103 -8.20 -1.61 -6.85
C CYS A 103 -7.66 -0.63 -7.89
N TRP A 104 -8.27 -0.54 -9.08
CA TRP A 104 -7.87 0.43 -10.12
C TRP A 104 -8.01 1.88 -9.64
N TYR A 105 -9.10 2.22 -8.98
CA TYR A 105 -9.30 3.56 -8.43
C TYR A 105 -8.21 3.92 -7.40
N ILE A 106 -7.93 3.03 -6.46
CA ILE A 106 -6.88 3.25 -5.46
C ILE A 106 -5.50 3.31 -6.13
N SER A 107 -5.28 2.53 -7.20
CA SER A 107 -4.01 2.52 -7.94
C SER A 107 -3.72 3.87 -8.57
N ILE A 108 -4.67 4.40 -9.32
CA ILE A 108 -4.53 5.73 -9.91
C ILE A 108 -4.41 6.81 -8.81
N SER A 109 -5.15 6.66 -7.72
CA SER A 109 -5.09 7.62 -6.60
C SER A 109 -3.72 7.61 -5.90
N TRP A 110 -3.08 6.45 -5.79
CA TRP A 110 -1.75 6.31 -5.18
C TRP A 110 -0.69 7.04 -6.00
N GLU A 111 -0.70 6.85 -7.30
CA GLU A 111 0.25 7.45 -8.24
C GLU A 111 0.05 8.97 -8.30
N LEU A 112 -1.21 9.43 -8.21
CA LEU A 112 -1.50 10.85 -8.02
C LEU A 112 -0.90 11.38 -6.71
N THR A 113 -0.99 10.63 -5.60
CA THR A 113 -0.37 11.07 -4.36
C THR A 113 1.14 11.14 -4.45
N GLU A 114 1.79 10.24 -5.19
CA GLU A 114 3.24 10.30 -5.42
C GLU A 114 3.61 11.57 -6.20
N VAL A 115 2.90 11.91 -7.26
CA VAL A 115 3.09 13.18 -7.99
C VAL A 115 2.89 14.40 -7.07
N LEU A 116 1.85 14.38 -6.22
CA LEU A 116 1.59 15.48 -5.29
C LEU A 116 2.69 15.63 -4.24
N PHE A 117 3.26 14.52 -3.76
CA PHE A 117 4.29 14.49 -2.72
C PHE A 117 5.71 14.36 -3.24
N ALA A 118 5.92 14.43 -4.56
CA ALA A 118 7.25 14.34 -5.17
C ALA A 118 8.19 15.51 -4.80
N HIS A 119 7.67 16.57 -4.18
CA HIS A 119 8.48 17.63 -3.59
C HIS A 119 9.07 17.26 -2.21
N LEU A 120 8.48 16.28 -1.50
CA LEU A 120 8.95 15.81 -0.20
C LEU A 120 9.97 14.67 -0.35
N LEU A 121 9.74 13.76 -1.29
CA LEU A 121 10.65 12.65 -1.60
C LEU A 121 11.06 12.71 -3.07
N PRO A 122 12.36 12.95 -3.36
CA PRO A 122 12.89 12.93 -4.73
C PRO A 122 12.65 11.58 -5.43
N ASN A 123 12.55 10.48 -4.68
CA ASN A 123 12.27 9.16 -5.23
C ASN A 123 10.96 9.08 -6.01
N PHE A 124 9.96 9.92 -5.68
CA PHE A 124 8.68 9.96 -6.39
C PHE A 124 8.72 10.86 -7.64
N GLN A 125 9.85 11.48 -7.95
CA GLN A 125 10.05 12.21 -9.20
C GLN A 125 10.37 11.23 -10.32
N GLU A 126 9.32 10.64 -10.87
CA GLU A 126 9.39 9.66 -11.95
C GLU A 126 8.98 10.27 -13.29
N CYS A 127 9.31 9.59 -14.38
CA CYS A 127 8.89 10.03 -15.69
C CYS A 127 7.39 9.77 -15.91
N TRP A 128 6.74 10.60 -16.71
CA TRP A 128 5.31 10.43 -17.01
C TRP A 128 4.98 9.04 -17.60
N TRP A 129 5.89 8.46 -18.39
CA TRP A 129 5.69 7.15 -18.98
C TRP A 129 5.90 6.01 -17.98
N ASP A 130 6.72 6.24 -16.96
CA ASP A 130 6.98 5.32 -15.86
C ASP A 130 5.71 5.17 -15.02
N ALA A 131 5.29 6.29 -14.41
CA ALA A 131 4.08 6.36 -13.59
C ALA A 131 2.81 5.86 -14.33
N ILE A 132 2.62 6.26 -15.59
CA ILE A 132 1.39 5.89 -16.33
C ILE A 132 1.48 4.47 -16.90
N PHE A 133 2.54 4.15 -17.65
CA PHE A 133 2.58 2.87 -18.36
C PHE A 133 3.21 1.78 -17.54
N LEU A 134 4.38 2.03 -16.94
CA LEU A 134 5.09 1.00 -16.19
C LEU A 134 4.36 0.69 -14.89
N ASP A 135 4.00 1.71 -14.11
CA ASP A 135 3.41 1.50 -12.80
C ASP A 135 1.92 1.23 -12.89
N VAL A 136 1.09 2.19 -13.29
CA VAL A 136 -0.38 2.02 -13.34
C VAL A 136 -0.82 0.88 -14.25
N ILE A 137 -0.39 0.88 -15.51
CA ILE A 137 -0.95 -0.03 -16.51
C ILE A 137 -0.31 -1.43 -16.40
N ILE A 138 1.01 -1.51 -16.34
CA ILE A 138 1.74 -2.78 -16.39
C ILE A 138 1.85 -3.39 -15.00
N CYS A 139 2.65 -2.83 -14.09
CA CYS A 139 2.94 -3.43 -12.78
C CYS A 139 1.68 -3.56 -11.92
N ASN A 140 0.97 -2.46 -11.71
CA ASN A 140 -0.24 -2.40 -10.90
C ASN A 140 -1.37 -3.21 -11.57
N GLY A 141 -1.59 -3.00 -12.87
CA GLY A 141 -2.61 -3.71 -13.64
C GLY A 141 -2.43 -5.23 -13.66
N LEU A 142 -1.20 -5.70 -13.92
CA LEU A 142 -0.86 -7.13 -13.87
C LEU A 142 -0.97 -7.68 -12.45
N GLY A 143 -0.55 -6.91 -11.45
CA GLY A 143 -0.69 -7.28 -10.04
C GLY A 143 -2.16 -7.48 -9.66
N ILE A 144 -3.04 -6.53 -10.02
CA ILE A 144 -4.48 -6.62 -9.79
C ILE A 144 -5.07 -7.85 -10.48
N TRP A 145 -4.73 -8.07 -11.75
CA TRP A 145 -5.20 -9.22 -12.51
C TRP A 145 -4.75 -10.54 -11.85
N PHE A 146 -3.48 -10.64 -11.48
CA PHE A 146 -2.92 -11.83 -10.85
C PHE A 146 -3.56 -12.11 -9.48
N GLY A 147 -3.71 -11.08 -8.63
CA GLY A 147 -4.37 -11.24 -7.33
C GLY A 147 -5.82 -11.71 -7.46
N LEU A 148 -6.57 -11.16 -8.42
CA LEU A 148 -7.94 -11.61 -8.69
C LEU A 148 -8.00 -13.02 -9.30
N LEU A 149 -7.02 -13.38 -10.14
CA LEU A 149 -6.88 -14.74 -10.65
C LEU A 149 -6.67 -15.73 -9.51
N VAL A 150 -5.76 -15.45 -8.57
CA VAL A 150 -5.54 -16.28 -7.37
C VAL A 150 -6.81 -16.38 -6.53
N CYS A 151 -7.56 -15.29 -6.33
CA CYS A 151 -8.86 -15.37 -5.65
C CYS A 151 -9.84 -16.33 -6.34
N ARG A 152 -9.88 -16.37 -7.68
CA ARG A 152 -10.73 -17.31 -8.42
C ARG A 152 -10.23 -18.75 -8.29
N LEU A 153 -8.93 -18.96 -8.42
CA LEU A 153 -8.30 -20.29 -8.31
C LEU A 153 -8.51 -20.92 -6.93
N LEU A 154 -8.51 -20.10 -5.88
CA LEU A 154 -8.71 -20.54 -4.49
C LEU A 154 -10.17 -20.45 -4.03
N GLU A 155 -11.10 -20.17 -4.94
CA GLU A 155 -12.55 -20.00 -4.67
C GLU A 155 -12.82 -19.08 -3.45
N MET A 156 -12.06 -17.99 -3.36
CA MET A 156 -12.14 -17.08 -2.22
C MET A 156 -13.47 -16.33 -2.23
N ARG A 157 -14.05 -16.14 -1.04
CA ARG A 157 -15.29 -15.39 -0.87
C ARG A 157 -15.22 -14.01 -1.53
N THR A 158 -16.21 -13.70 -2.38
CA THR A 158 -16.38 -12.39 -3.00
C THR A 158 -17.01 -11.39 -2.03
N PHE A 159 -16.55 -10.15 -2.07
CA PHE A 159 -17.11 -9.05 -1.28
C PHE A 159 -17.95 -8.13 -2.17
N HIS A 160 -19.17 -7.84 -1.74
CA HIS A 160 -20.06 -6.89 -2.41
C HIS A 160 -19.90 -5.51 -1.79
N TRP A 161 -18.94 -4.74 -2.30
CA TRP A 161 -18.70 -3.36 -1.88
C TRP A 161 -19.80 -2.39 -2.34
N GLU A 162 -20.44 -2.73 -3.46
CA GLU A 162 -21.43 -1.90 -4.14
C GLU A 162 -22.88 -2.25 -3.75
N SER A 163 -23.37 -1.63 -2.68
CA SER A 163 -24.76 -1.78 -2.23
C SER A 163 -25.76 -0.98 -3.10
N ILE A 164 -25.29 0.06 -3.81
CA ILE A 164 -26.13 1.04 -4.52
C ILE A 164 -26.79 0.46 -5.78
N LYS A 165 -26.15 -0.52 -6.44
CA LYS A 165 -26.69 -1.15 -7.66
C LYS A 165 -28.00 -1.90 -7.41
N ASN A 166 -28.21 -2.39 -6.19
CA ASN A 166 -29.44 -3.08 -5.78
C ASN A 166 -30.61 -2.11 -5.50
N ILE A 167 -30.37 -0.79 -5.49
CA ILE A 167 -31.39 0.22 -5.22
C ILE A 167 -31.96 0.75 -6.55
N ARG A 168 -33.19 0.36 -6.87
CA ARG A 168 -33.85 0.70 -8.15
C ARG A 168 -34.17 2.19 -8.32
N THR A 169 -34.47 2.91 -7.24
CA THR A 169 -34.95 4.30 -7.32
C THR A 169 -33.85 5.33 -7.05
N THR A 170 -33.87 6.44 -7.79
CA THR A 170 -32.95 7.59 -7.59
C THR A 170 -33.05 8.16 -6.17
N ARG A 171 -34.28 8.27 -5.63
CA ARG A 171 -34.53 8.66 -4.24
C ARG A 171 -33.88 7.71 -3.23
N GLY A 172 -33.92 6.39 -3.49
CA GLY A 172 -33.28 5.39 -2.63
C GLY A 172 -31.75 5.51 -2.64
N LYS A 173 -31.16 5.77 -3.81
CA LYS A 173 -29.70 5.99 -3.96
C LYS A 173 -29.26 7.24 -3.19
N PHE A 174 -29.99 8.35 -3.32
CA PHE A 174 -29.71 9.59 -2.59
C PHE A 174 -29.85 9.39 -1.07
N LYS A 175 -30.94 8.75 -0.62
CA LYS A 175 -31.14 8.42 0.80
C LYS A 175 -29.97 7.59 1.35
N ARG A 176 -29.51 6.57 0.62
CA ARG A 176 -28.36 5.75 1.03
C ARG A 176 -27.07 6.57 1.12
N ALA A 177 -26.82 7.46 0.16
CA ALA A 177 -25.63 8.33 0.18
C ALA A 177 -25.60 9.23 1.41
N VAL A 178 -26.73 9.88 1.74
CA VAL A 178 -26.85 10.73 2.95
C VAL A 178 -26.65 9.91 4.22
N LEU A 179 -27.24 8.71 4.29
CA LEU A 179 -27.13 7.83 5.47
C LEU A 179 -25.72 7.29 5.73
N GLN A 180 -24.79 7.33 4.76
CA GLN A 180 -23.38 6.99 5.02
C GLN A 180 -22.68 8.02 5.92
N PHE A 181 -23.22 9.24 6.01
CA PHE A 181 -22.70 10.31 6.85
C PHE A 181 -23.45 10.44 8.19
N THR A 182 -24.33 9.48 8.50
CA THR A 182 -25.04 9.41 9.78
C THR A 182 -24.61 8.18 10.58
N PRO A 183 -24.63 8.23 11.92
CA PRO A 183 -24.28 7.08 12.75
C PRO A 183 -25.14 5.85 12.45
N GLU A 184 -24.54 4.66 12.60
CA GLU A 184 -25.20 3.36 12.37
C GLU A 184 -26.43 3.17 13.28
N SER A 185 -26.34 3.66 14.53
CA SER A 185 -27.45 3.69 15.46
C SER A 185 -27.49 5.02 16.21
N TRP A 186 -28.70 5.53 16.46
CA TRP A 186 -28.94 6.70 17.30
C TRP A 186 -29.22 6.33 18.76
N ILE A 187 -28.87 5.10 19.16
CA ILE A 187 -29.09 4.63 20.52
C ILE A 187 -28.21 5.45 21.46
N LYS A 188 -28.82 6.10 22.45
CA LYS A 188 -28.10 6.75 23.54
C LYS A 188 -27.43 5.68 24.39
N VAL A 189 -26.12 5.75 24.51
CA VAL A 189 -25.36 4.92 25.44
C VAL A 189 -25.48 5.59 26.80
N ASP A 190 -26.34 5.06 27.68
CA ASP A 190 -26.37 5.49 29.07
C ASP A 190 -25.11 4.97 29.77
N CYS A 191 -24.13 5.86 29.99
CA CYS A 191 -23.01 5.57 30.86
C CYS A 191 -23.52 5.51 32.31
N LYS A 192 -23.59 4.31 32.88
CA LYS A 192 -23.67 4.10 34.33
C LYS A 192 -22.29 4.14 34.95
#